data_AF-C5TCV6-F1
#
_entry.id   AF-C5TCV6-F1
#
_cell.length_a   1.000
_cell.length_b   1.000
_cell.length_c   1.000
_cell.angle_alpha   90.00
_cell.angle_beta   90.00
_cell.angle_gamma   90.00
#
_symmetry.space_group_name_H-M   'P 1'
#
loop_
_entity.id
_entity.type
_entity.pdbx_description
1 polymer ?
#
loop_
_entity_poly.entity_id
_entity_poly.type
_entity_poly.pdbx_seq_one_letter_code
_entity_poly.pdbx_strand_id
1 'polypeptide(L)'
;MKFWDHQHSARSETRRLLLAFALAVAVLVVAVHLALVVAWLLMVAVLPVRLPFPAGFLAVNVGVSLMLVLGGWWVETSNLRAGGVKLAQRVGAREARPSVSHAEQRLCNIVHELCIAAHMPQPQIMVLPRTGAINAFAAGWDASDAVVAVTQGALDHLTREELQGMVAHELSHLHEGDTRLKMRLAGMVYGLELVYNFGDEVRERRGLAWLFGSAIMLAGFAGWLAGRMLKAAVSRQREYLADARAVQWTRSRDGLGGVL
;
A
#
# COMPACT_ATOMS: atom_id res chain seq x y z
N MET A 1 -11.06 26.88 16.44
CA MET A 1 -12.04 25.75 16.42
C MET A 1 -11.54 24.79 15.35
N LYS A 2 -11.03 23.57 15.57
CA LYS A 2 -11.66 22.35 16.15
C LYS A 2 -10.60 21.23 16.36
N PHE A 3 -9.57 21.43 17.18
CA PHE A 3 -8.50 20.42 17.38
C PHE A 3 -9.05 19.06 17.86
N TRP A 4 -10.03 19.09 18.76
CA TRP A 4 -10.68 17.89 19.31
C TRP A 4 -11.51 17.13 18.26
N ASP A 5 -12.22 17.82 17.37
CA ASP A 5 -13.02 17.16 16.33
C ASP A 5 -12.13 16.42 15.31
N HIS A 6 -10.96 16.99 14.98
CA HIS A 6 -9.97 16.33 14.12
C HIS A 6 -9.39 15.06 14.78
N GLN A 7 -9.12 15.10 16.09
CA GLN A 7 -8.64 13.93 16.81
C GLN A 7 -9.70 12.81 16.90
N HIS A 8 -10.97 13.16 17.15
CA HIS A 8 -12.06 12.19 17.21
C HIS A 8 -12.33 11.54 15.85
N SER A 9 -12.32 12.34 14.78
CA SER A 9 -12.46 11.83 13.41
C SER A 9 -11.34 10.84 13.07
N ALA A 10 -10.07 11.22 13.29
CA ALA A 10 -8.91 10.38 12.99
C ALA A 10 -8.87 9.05 13.77
N ARG A 11 -9.27 9.06 15.05
CA ARG A 11 -9.38 7.84 15.88
C ARG A 11 -10.50 6.93 15.39
N SER A 12 -11.64 7.49 15.01
CA SER A 12 -12.78 6.71 14.50
C SER A 12 -12.48 6.02 13.17
N GLU A 13 -11.73 6.69 12.28
CA GLU A 13 -11.28 6.15 11.00
C GLU A 13 -10.27 5.02 11.21
N THR A 14 -9.28 5.22 12.08
CA THR A 14 -8.29 4.18 12.42
C THR A 14 -8.97 2.95 13.02
N ARG A 15 -9.96 3.15 13.90
CA ARG A 15 -10.71 2.03 14.50
C ARG A 15 -11.52 1.29 13.44
N ARG A 16 -12.21 2.00 12.53
CA ARG A 16 -12.96 1.39 11.43
C ARG A 16 -12.04 0.55 10.53
N LEU A 17 -10.86 1.08 10.20
CA LEU A 17 -9.84 0.36 9.44
C LEU A 17 -9.42 -0.95 10.11
N LEU A 18 -9.09 -0.89 11.41
CA LEU A 18 -8.65 -2.06 12.17
C LEU A 18 -9.76 -3.10 12.32
N LEU A 19 -11.01 -2.67 12.49
CA LEU A 19 -12.17 -3.57 12.52
C LEU A 19 -12.41 -4.23 11.16
N ALA A 20 -12.31 -3.46 10.07
CA ALA A 20 -12.43 -4.00 8.71
C ALA A 20 -11.31 -5.01 8.41
N PHE A 21 -10.08 -4.71 8.84
CA PHE A 21 -8.96 -5.65 8.73
C PHE A 21 -9.20 -6.92 9.56
N ALA A 22 -9.58 -6.80 10.83
CA ALA A 22 -9.87 -7.95 11.68
C ALA A 22 -10.98 -8.84 11.10
N LEU A 23 -12.03 -8.24 10.55
CA LEU A 23 -13.09 -8.96 9.83
C LEU A 23 -12.53 -9.67 8.59
N ALA A 24 -11.71 -9.00 7.78
CA ALA A 24 -11.08 -9.61 6.61
C ALA A 24 -10.20 -10.81 6.99
N VAL A 25 -9.41 -10.71 8.07
CA VAL A 25 -8.61 -11.82 8.60
C VAL A 25 -9.50 -12.97 9.05
N ALA A 26 -10.58 -12.70 9.78
CA ALA A 26 -11.50 -13.73 10.23
C ALA A 26 -12.14 -14.49 9.05
N VAL A 27 -12.65 -13.76 8.05
CA VAL A 27 -13.23 -14.34 6.83
C VAL A 27 -12.20 -15.17 6.08
N LEU A 28 -10.97 -14.66 5.92
CA LEU A 28 -9.89 -15.37 5.24
C LEU A 28 -9.51 -16.67 5.96
N VAL A 29 -9.36 -16.64 7.28
CA VAL A 29 -9.02 -17.83 8.08
C VAL A 29 -10.09 -18.91 7.97
N VAL A 30 -11.38 -18.51 8.05
CA VAL A 30 -12.49 -19.45 7.84
C VAL A 30 -12.48 -20.01 6.42
N ALA A 31 -12.30 -19.16 5.41
CA ALA A 31 -12.26 -19.59 4.01
C ALA A 31 -11.12 -20.59 3.75
N VAL A 32 -9.91 -20.33 4.25
CA VAL A 32 -8.76 -21.24 4.11
C VAL A 32 -9.02 -22.56 4.81
N HIS A 33 -9.57 -22.53 6.04
CA HIS A 33 -9.90 -23.75 6.76
C HIS A 33 -10.91 -24.61 5.98
N LEU A 34 -12.01 -24.02 5.52
CA LEU A 34 -13.03 -24.73 4.74
C LEU A 34 -12.47 -25.27 3.42
N ALA A 35 -11.66 -24.49 2.71
CA ALA A 35 -11.02 -24.94 1.47
C ALA A 35 -10.09 -26.14 1.70
N LEU A 36 -9.32 -26.14 2.80
CA LEU A 36 -8.47 -27.27 3.17
C LEU A 36 -9.26 -28.51 3.60
N VAL A 37 -10.41 -28.34 4.27
CA VAL A 37 -11.33 -29.45 4.58
C VAL A 37 -11.85 -30.06 3.27
N VAL A 38 -12.30 -29.24 2.32
CA VAL A 38 -12.77 -29.72 1.01
C VAL A 38 -11.64 -30.43 0.26
N ALA A 39 -10.43 -29.88 0.22
CA ALA A 39 -9.28 -30.51 -0.40
C ALA A 39 -8.95 -31.89 0.23
N TRP A 40 -9.03 -32.00 1.56
CA TRP A 40 -8.87 -33.27 2.26
C TRP A 40 -9.94 -34.30 1.86
N LEU A 41 -11.21 -33.89 1.85
CA LEU A 41 -12.32 -34.77 1.46
C LEU A 41 -12.19 -35.25 0.01
N LEU A 42 -11.81 -34.36 -0.91
CA LEU A 42 -11.54 -34.72 -2.30
C LEU A 42 -10.36 -35.69 -2.44
N MET A 43 -9.28 -35.47 -1.69
CA MET A 43 -8.13 -36.37 -1.68
C MET A 43 -8.53 -37.79 -1.25
N VAL A 44 -9.27 -37.93 -0.15
CA VAL A 44 -9.72 -39.24 0.37
C VAL A 44 -10.75 -39.90 -0.56
N ALA A 45 -11.56 -39.11 -1.27
CA ALA A 45 -12.50 -39.65 -2.25
C ALA A 45 -11.82 -40.21 -3.50
N VAL A 46 -10.69 -39.62 -3.92
CA VAL A 46 -9.95 -39.99 -5.14
C VAL A 46 -8.92 -41.08 -4.86
N LEU A 47 -8.21 -41.01 -3.72
CA LEU A 47 -7.21 -42.02 -3.36
C LEU A 47 -7.90 -43.20 -2.65
N PRO A 48 -7.63 -44.46 -3.04
CA PRO A 48 -8.22 -45.65 -2.41
C PRO A 48 -7.55 -45.97 -1.06
N VAL A 49 -7.34 -44.97 -0.21
CA VAL A 49 -6.68 -45.07 1.10
C VAL A 49 -7.60 -44.52 2.18
N ARG A 50 -7.87 -45.31 3.22
CA ARG A 50 -8.67 -44.90 4.38
C ARG A 50 -7.77 -44.21 5.41
N LEU A 51 -7.55 -42.91 5.24
CA LEU A 51 -6.86 -42.07 6.23
C LEU A 51 -7.89 -41.45 7.20
N PRO A 52 -7.69 -41.55 8.53
CA PRO A 52 -8.52 -40.81 9.47
C PRO A 52 -8.31 -39.31 9.31
N PHE A 53 -9.33 -38.52 9.62
CA PHE A 53 -9.21 -37.06 9.61
C PHE A 53 -8.14 -36.62 10.64
N PRO A 54 -7.20 -35.73 10.28
CA PRO A 54 -6.09 -35.39 11.16
C PRO A 54 -6.57 -34.75 12.47
N ALA A 55 -6.10 -35.28 13.60
CA ALA A 55 -6.32 -34.64 14.89
C ALA A 55 -5.64 -33.26 14.91
N GLY A 56 -6.37 -32.22 15.36
CA GLY A 56 -5.83 -30.85 15.42
C GLY A 56 -5.84 -30.08 14.09
N PHE A 57 -6.47 -30.61 13.02
CA PHE A 57 -6.52 -29.96 11.70
C PHE A 57 -6.99 -28.49 11.76
N LEU A 58 -8.04 -28.21 12.53
CA LEU A 58 -8.53 -26.85 12.75
C LEU A 58 -7.46 -25.95 13.40
N ALA A 59 -6.86 -26.43 14.49
CA ALA A 59 -5.87 -25.65 15.25
C ALA A 59 -4.63 -25.34 14.40
N VAL A 60 -4.15 -26.30 13.61
CA VAL A 60 -3.01 -26.11 12.70
C VAL A 60 -3.37 -25.12 11.59
N ASN A 61 -4.50 -25.30 10.90
CA ASN A 61 -4.88 -24.43 9.78
C ASN A 61 -5.10 -22.99 10.23
N VAL A 62 -5.81 -22.79 11.36
CA VAL A 62 -6.03 -21.46 11.94
C VAL A 62 -4.70 -20.87 12.40
N GLY A 63 -3.87 -21.64 13.10
CA GLY A 63 -2.57 -21.20 13.59
C GLY A 63 -1.63 -20.75 12.48
N VAL A 64 -1.46 -21.56 11.43
CA VAL A 64 -0.62 -21.23 10.27
C VAL A 64 -1.19 -20.06 9.49
N SER A 65 -2.51 -19.99 9.28
CA SER A 65 -3.13 -18.88 8.55
C SER A 65 -2.96 -17.55 9.29
N LEU A 66 -3.19 -17.53 10.61
CA LEU A 66 -2.94 -16.35 11.44
C LEU A 66 -1.46 -16.00 11.48
N MET A 67 -0.57 -16.98 11.57
CA MET A 67 0.88 -16.76 11.53
C MET A 67 1.30 -16.11 10.21
N LEU A 68 0.80 -16.59 9.07
CA LEU A 68 1.10 -15.99 7.77
C LEU A 68 0.57 -14.56 7.67
N VAL A 69 -0.69 -14.33 8.04
CA VAL A 69 -1.29 -13.00 7.89
C VAL A 69 -0.69 -11.98 8.85
N LEU A 70 -0.62 -12.31 10.15
CA LEU A 70 -0.09 -11.41 11.17
C LEU A 70 1.43 -11.29 11.09
N GLY A 71 2.12 -12.38 10.76
CA GLY A 71 3.56 -12.39 10.51
C GLY A 71 3.93 -11.57 9.28
N GLY A 72 3.23 -11.76 8.16
CA GLY A 72 3.39 -10.96 6.95
C GLY A 72 3.11 -9.47 7.21
N TRP A 73 2.01 -9.16 7.91
CA TRP A 73 1.72 -7.79 8.32
C TRP A 73 2.84 -7.18 9.18
N TRP A 74 3.36 -7.93 10.15
CA TRP A 74 4.45 -7.48 11.01
C TRP A 74 5.74 -7.27 10.23
N VAL A 75 6.15 -8.23 9.39
CA VAL A 75 7.36 -8.15 8.57
C VAL A 75 7.28 -6.92 7.66
N GLU A 76 6.20 -6.76 6.90
CA GLU A 76 6.11 -5.64 5.98
C GLU A 76 5.99 -4.29 6.69
N THR A 77 5.25 -4.22 7.80
CA THR A 77 5.22 -3.00 8.61
C THR A 77 6.62 -2.67 9.16
N SER A 78 7.40 -3.67 9.55
CA SER A 78 8.78 -3.46 10.02
C SER A 78 9.70 -3.00 8.90
N ASN A 79 9.55 -3.56 7.69
CA ASN A 79 10.27 -3.11 6.50
C ASN A 79 9.92 -1.66 6.13
N LEU A 80 8.65 -1.28 6.26
CA LEU A 80 8.17 0.07 5.97
C LEU A 80 8.63 1.08 7.03
N ARG A 81 8.79 0.68 8.29
CA ARG A 81 9.35 1.51 9.38
C ARG A 81 10.79 1.99 9.13
N ALA A 82 11.48 1.40 8.17
CA ALA A 82 12.81 1.83 7.76
C ALA A 82 12.80 3.26 7.14
N GLY A 83 11.62 3.78 6.80
CA GLY A 83 11.36 5.16 6.44
C GLY A 83 11.01 5.36 4.96
N GLY A 84 10.40 6.51 4.63
CA GLY A 84 10.02 6.87 3.26
C GLY A 84 11.19 6.81 2.28
N VAL A 85 12.34 7.35 2.67
CA VAL A 85 13.57 7.36 1.86
C VAL A 85 14.03 5.96 1.47
N LYS A 86 14.10 5.03 2.43
CA LYS A 86 14.50 3.65 2.14
C LYS A 86 13.47 2.90 1.28
N LEU A 87 12.20 3.25 1.39
CA LEU A 87 11.16 2.73 0.49
C LEU A 87 11.38 3.26 -0.94
N ALA A 88 11.65 4.56 -1.10
CA ALA A 88 11.93 5.15 -2.40
C ALA A 88 13.19 4.54 -3.04
N GLN A 89 14.26 4.34 -2.27
CA GLN A 89 15.48 3.67 -2.76
C GLN A 89 15.23 2.23 -3.20
N ARG A 90 14.35 1.47 -2.50
CA ARG A 90 13.98 0.11 -2.89
C ARG A 90 13.29 0.03 -4.25
N VAL A 91 12.50 1.05 -4.62
CA VAL A 91 11.88 1.15 -5.95
C VAL A 91 12.80 1.81 -6.98
N GLY A 92 14.08 2.02 -6.64
CA GLY A 92 15.10 2.54 -7.55
C GLY A 92 15.17 4.06 -7.63
N ALA A 93 14.55 4.78 -6.69
CA ALA A 93 14.69 6.23 -6.60
C ALA A 93 16.09 6.62 -6.10
N ARG A 94 16.58 7.77 -6.59
CA ARG A 94 17.78 8.43 -6.09
C ARG A 94 17.45 9.88 -5.72
N GLU A 95 18.29 10.49 -4.91
CA GLU A 95 18.15 11.92 -4.61
C GLU A 95 18.26 12.76 -5.90
N ALA A 96 17.47 13.84 -5.94
CA ALA A 96 17.49 14.81 -7.01
C ALA A 96 18.83 15.57 -7.02
N ARG A 97 19.35 15.85 -8.22
CA ARG A 97 20.65 16.48 -8.48
C ARG A 97 20.41 17.79 -9.24
N PRO A 98 19.99 18.87 -8.56
CA PRO A 98 19.64 20.13 -9.20
C PRO A 98 20.84 20.81 -9.88
N SER A 99 22.08 20.47 -9.51
CA SER A 99 23.30 20.98 -10.16
C SER A 99 23.61 20.32 -11.50
N VAL A 100 22.99 19.18 -11.81
CA VAL A 100 23.32 18.36 -13.00
C VAL A 100 22.25 18.46 -14.08
N SER A 101 20.98 18.68 -13.70
CA SER A 101 19.85 18.69 -14.62
C SER A 101 18.91 19.85 -14.34
N HIS A 102 18.59 20.63 -15.39
CA HIS A 102 17.59 21.70 -15.30
C HIS A 102 16.20 21.18 -14.94
N ALA A 103 15.83 19.97 -15.38
CA ALA A 103 14.55 19.38 -15.03
C ALA A 103 14.47 19.02 -13.54
N GLU A 104 15.57 18.50 -12.97
CA GLU A 104 15.66 18.21 -11.54
C GLU A 104 15.75 19.51 -10.71
N GLN A 105 16.43 20.53 -11.22
CA GLN A 105 16.43 21.87 -10.62
C GLN A 105 15.02 22.45 -10.57
N ARG A 106 14.27 22.35 -11.67
CA ARG A 106 12.86 22.77 -11.77
C ARG A 106 12.00 22.03 -10.74
N LEU A 107 12.16 20.72 -10.59
CA LEU A 107 11.49 19.94 -9.56
C LEU A 107 11.82 20.46 -8.15
N CYS A 108 13.11 20.63 -7.83
CA CYS A 108 13.54 21.13 -6.52
C CYS A 108 12.94 22.51 -6.19
N ASN A 109 12.91 23.42 -7.17
CA ASN A 109 12.31 24.74 -7.02
C ASN A 109 10.80 24.63 -6.76
N ILE A 110 10.08 23.83 -7.56
CA ILE A 110 8.64 23.59 -7.39
C ILE A 110 8.32 23.06 -5.99
N VAL A 111 9.04 22.03 -5.53
CA VAL A 111 8.81 21.46 -4.19
C VAL A 111 9.08 22.52 -3.12
N HIS A 112 10.15 23.31 -3.25
CA HIS A 112 10.49 24.35 -2.28
C HIS A 112 9.42 25.45 -2.20
N GLU A 113 8.97 25.96 -3.35
CA GLU A 113 7.89 26.96 -3.45
C GLU A 113 6.59 26.45 -2.80
N LEU A 114 6.22 25.19 -3.08
CA LEU A 114 5.02 24.57 -2.52
C LEU A 114 5.13 24.34 -1.01
N CYS A 115 6.29 23.94 -0.50
CA CYS A 115 6.50 23.78 0.94
C CYS A 115 6.37 25.11 1.69
N ILE A 116 6.86 26.21 1.11
CA ILE A 116 6.66 27.57 1.65
C ILE A 116 5.17 27.93 1.66
N ALA A 117 4.47 27.73 0.53
CA ALA A 117 3.05 28.02 0.40
C ALA A 117 2.18 27.21 1.38
N ALA A 118 2.56 25.95 1.61
CA ALA A 118 1.88 25.02 2.50
C ALA A 118 2.29 25.13 3.98
N HIS A 119 3.32 25.95 4.30
CA HIS A 119 3.90 26.03 5.65
C HIS A 119 4.28 24.64 6.21
N MET A 120 4.98 23.84 5.41
CA MET A 120 5.40 22.49 5.80
C MET A 120 6.92 22.29 5.63
N PRO A 121 7.54 21.39 6.43
CA PRO A 121 8.94 21.05 6.24
C PRO A 121 9.16 20.40 4.88
N GLN A 122 10.32 20.67 4.29
CA GLN A 122 10.69 20.12 2.98
C GLN A 122 10.98 18.61 3.10
N PRO A 123 10.28 17.76 2.34
CA PRO A 123 10.61 16.34 2.26
C PRO A 123 11.87 16.12 1.43
N GLN A 124 12.48 14.93 1.53
CA GLN A 124 13.55 14.56 0.62
C GLN A 124 12.99 14.44 -0.81
N ILE A 125 13.67 15.08 -1.76
CA ILE A 125 13.26 15.11 -3.16
C ILE A 125 14.02 14.04 -3.91
N MET A 126 13.30 13.09 -4.50
CA MET A 126 13.89 11.96 -5.20
C MET A 126 13.34 11.84 -6.63
N VAL A 127 14.14 11.19 -7.48
CA VAL A 127 13.83 10.94 -8.89
C VAL A 127 13.93 9.44 -9.15
N LEU A 128 12.96 8.88 -9.89
CA LEU A 128 13.01 7.53 -10.43
C LEU A 128 13.51 7.60 -11.89
N PRO A 129 14.83 7.40 -12.14
CA PRO A 129 15.42 7.66 -13.45
C PRO A 129 15.04 6.63 -14.52
N ARG A 130 14.62 5.42 -14.12
CA ARG A 130 14.38 4.29 -15.04
C ARG A 130 12.91 4.09 -15.39
N THR A 131 12.08 5.13 -15.22
CA THR A 131 10.63 5.04 -15.42
C THR A 131 10.17 6.16 -16.35
N GLY A 132 9.77 5.78 -17.57
CA GLY A 132 9.23 6.69 -18.58
C GLY A 132 7.73 7.01 -18.41
N ALA A 133 7.02 6.28 -17.54
CA ALA A 133 5.65 6.60 -17.19
C ALA A 133 5.59 7.90 -16.37
N ILE A 134 4.57 8.72 -16.58
CA ILE A 134 4.30 9.93 -15.80
C ILE A 134 3.70 9.49 -14.45
N ASN A 135 4.46 9.65 -13.37
CA ASN A 135 4.00 9.28 -12.03
C ASN A 135 4.81 10.03 -10.95
N ALA A 136 4.22 10.13 -9.76
CA ALA A 136 4.88 10.56 -8.55
C ALA A 136 4.28 9.83 -7.35
N PHE A 137 5.01 9.78 -6.24
CA PHE A 137 4.44 9.32 -4.98
C PHE A 137 5.11 10.00 -3.80
N ALA A 138 4.33 10.16 -2.73
CA ALA A 138 4.84 10.52 -1.42
C ALA A 138 4.84 9.35 -0.44
N ALA A 139 5.87 9.26 0.40
CA ALA A 139 5.97 8.27 1.46
C ALA A 139 6.65 8.85 2.72
N GLY A 140 6.43 8.22 3.86
CA GLY A 140 7.00 8.63 5.16
C GLY A 140 6.02 8.43 6.30
N TRP A 141 6.55 8.14 7.48
CA TRP A 141 5.78 7.99 8.72
C TRP A 141 5.53 9.34 9.42
N ASP A 142 6.48 10.25 9.28
CA ASP A 142 6.45 11.61 9.82
C ASP A 142 7.29 12.56 8.95
N ALA A 143 7.45 13.80 9.38
CA ALA A 143 8.17 14.82 8.61
C ALA A 143 9.68 14.55 8.50
N SER A 144 10.27 13.76 9.41
CA SER A 144 11.71 13.48 9.41
C SER A 144 12.13 12.45 8.38
N ASP A 145 11.21 11.61 7.91
CA ASP A 145 11.44 10.58 6.89
C ASP A 145 10.58 10.76 5.63
N ALA A 146 9.95 11.93 5.50
CA ALA A 146 9.10 12.30 4.37
C ALA A 146 9.91 12.37 3.07
N VAL A 147 9.37 11.75 2.02
CA VAL A 147 9.93 11.75 0.67
C VAL A 147 8.85 12.05 -0.35
N VAL A 148 9.21 12.81 -1.39
CA VAL A 148 8.46 12.91 -2.64
C VAL A 148 9.36 12.42 -3.75
N ALA A 149 8.90 11.41 -4.47
CA ALA A 149 9.63 10.82 -5.58
C ALA A 149 8.87 11.01 -6.89
N VAL A 150 9.54 11.53 -7.91
CA VAL A 150 8.95 11.81 -9.22
C VAL A 150 9.66 10.99 -10.30
N THR A 151 8.93 10.44 -11.27
CA THR A 151 9.54 9.66 -12.36
C THR A 151 10.25 10.55 -13.38
N GLN A 152 11.24 10.00 -14.06
CA GLN A 152 11.87 10.67 -15.20
C GLN A 152 10.84 11.04 -16.27
N GLY A 153 9.86 10.16 -16.54
CA GLY A 153 8.76 10.41 -17.46
C GLY A 153 7.97 11.68 -17.11
N ALA A 154 7.67 11.93 -15.84
CA ALA A 154 7.00 13.15 -15.41
C ALA A 154 7.89 14.39 -15.59
N LEU A 155 9.19 14.28 -15.33
CA LEU A 155 10.13 15.40 -15.54
C LEU A 155 10.30 15.77 -17.01
N ASP A 156 10.28 14.80 -17.90
CA ASP A 156 10.53 14.98 -19.33
C ASP A 156 9.28 15.49 -20.08
N HIS A 157 8.10 15.01 -19.70
CA HIS A 157 6.86 15.27 -20.47
C HIS A 157 5.97 16.36 -19.88
N LEU A 158 6.03 16.60 -18.56
CA LEU A 158 5.17 17.61 -17.95
C LEU A 158 5.75 19.02 -18.11
N THR A 159 4.85 19.95 -18.38
CA THR A 159 5.10 21.38 -18.23
C THR A 159 5.37 21.71 -16.76
N ARG A 160 5.85 22.92 -16.51
CA ARG A 160 6.16 23.36 -15.15
C ARG A 160 4.89 23.38 -14.29
N GLU A 161 3.78 23.84 -14.86
CA GLU A 161 2.48 24.00 -14.22
C GLU A 161 1.85 22.65 -13.88
N GLU A 162 1.93 21.70 -14.81
CA GLU A 162 1.48 20.32 -14.62
C GLU A 162 2.29 19.59 -13.55
N LEU A 163 3.63 19.70 -13.61
CA LEU A 163 4.51 19.13 -12.59
C LEU A 163 4.24 19.74 -11.21
N GLN A 164 3.98 21.06 -11.15
CA GLN A 164 3.61 21.73 -9.92
C GLN A 164 2.25 21.24 -9.37
N GLY A 165 1.26 21.00 -10.24
CA GLY A 165 -0.02 20.39 -9.86
C GLY A 165 0.15 19.00 -9.25
N MET A 166 0.86 18.11 -9.95
CA MET A 166 1.15 16.75 -9.49
C MET A 166 1.90 16.75 -8.15
N VAL A 167 2.96 17.54 -8.03
CA VAL A 167 3.75 17.62 -6.79
C VAL A 167 2.92 18.21 -5.65
N ALA A 168 2.07 19.20 -5.92
CA ALA A 168 1.19 19.77 -4.90
C ALA A 168 0.17 18.73 -4.37
N HIS A 169 -0.38 17.89 -5.24
CA HIS A 169 -1.24 16.78 -4.84
C HIS A 169 -0.50 15.79 -3.92
N GLU A 170 0.69 15.35 -4.30
CA GLU A 170 1.50 14.43 -3.48
C GLU A 170 1.96 15.05 -2.15
N LEU A 171 2.33 16.33 -2.14
CA LEU A 171 2.67 17.06 -0.91
C LEU A 171 1.46 17.18 0.03
N SER A 172 0.24 17.25 -0.51
CA SER A 172 -0.97 17.27 0.32
C SER A 172 -1.13 15.99 1.13
N HIS A 173 -0.78 14.84 0.56
CA HIS A 173 -0.80 13.58 1.31
C HIS A 173 0.21 13.55 2.45
N LEU A 174 1.37 14.19 2.29
CA LEU A 174 2.34 14.35 3.39
C LEU A 174 1.79 15.30 4.46
N HIS A 175 1.23 16.44 4.04
CA HIS A 175 0.70 17.45 4.94
C HIS A 175 -0.44 16.93 5.81
N GLU A 176 -1.38 16.19 5.24
CA GLU A 176 -2.55 15.64 5.94
C GLU A 176 -2.24 14.30 6.67
N GLY A 177 -1.00 13.79 6.54
CA GLY A 177 -0.56 12.54 7.18
C GLY A 177 -1.13 11.28 6.55
N ASP A 178 -1.58 11.35 5.30
CA ASP A 178 -2.13 10.23 4.54
C ASP A 178 -1.08 9.15 4.28
N THR A 179 0.18 9.53 4.08
CA THR A 179 1.28 8.60 3.83
C THR A 179 1.43 7.58 4.94
N ARG A 180 1.28 7.99 6.20
CA ARG A 180 1.31 7.10 7.37
C ARG A 180 0.18 6.07 7.34
N LEU A 181 -1.02 6.50 6.95
CA LEU A 181 -2.17 5.61 6.81
C LEU A 181 -1.98 4.64 5.63
N LYS A 182 -1.50 5.15 4.48
CA LYS A 182 -1.15 4.36 3.30
C LYS A 182 -0.09 3.30 3.64
N MET A 183 0.94 3.63 4.43
CA MET A 183 1.96 2.67 4.88
C MET A 183 1.40 1.58 5.82
N ARG A 184 0.50 1.94 6.76
CA ARG A 184 -0.18 0.95 7.62
C ARG A 184 -1.04 -0.01 6.80
N LEU A 185 -1.81 0.55 5.85
CA LEU A 185 -2.62 -0.22 4.92
C LEU A 185 -1.78 -1.15 4.06
N ALA A 186 -0.65 -0.68 3.54
CA ALA A 186 0.27 -1.51 2.75
C ALA A 186 0.73 -2.74 3.53
N GLY A 187 1.14 -2.59 4.79
CA GLY A 187 1.50 -3.70 5.65
C GLY A 187 0.34 -4.68 5.89
N MET A 188 -0.85 -4.17 6.23
CA MET A 188 -2.03 -5.01 6.45
C MET A 188 -2.40 -5.83 5.21
N VAL A 189 -2.41 -5.18 4.06
CA VAL A 189 -2.77 -5.83 2.80
C VAL A 189 -1.71 -6.85 2.39
N TYR A 190 -0.42 -6.56 2.58
CA TYR A 190 0.64 -7.52 2.34
C TYR A 190 0.43 -8.83 3.13
N GLY A 191 0.02 -8.73 4.40
CA GLY A 191 -0.32 -9.90 5.21
C GLY A 191 -1.46 -10.74 4.60
N LEU A 192 -2.51 -10.10 4.07
CA LEU A 192 -3.61 -10.81 3.40
C LEU A 192 -3.17 -11.45 2.07
N GLU A 193 -2.37 -10.73 1.28
CA GLU A 193 -1.85 -11.20 -0.01
C GLU A 193 -0.87 -12.37 0.15
N LEU A 194 -0.15 -12.44 1.28
CA LEU A 194 0.80 -13.52 1.55
C LEU A 194 0.16 -14.91 1.54
N VAL A 195 -1.11 -15.03 1.95
CA VAL A 195 -1.83 -16.31 1.92
C VAL A 195 -2.08 -16.78 0.49
N TYR A 196 -2.46 -15.86 -0.40
CA TYR A 196 -2.62 -16.15 -1.82
C TYR A 196 -1.28 -16.61 -2.43
N ASN A 197 -0.21 -15.85 -2.19
CA ASN A 197 1.13 -16.15 -2.70
C ASN A 197 1.67 -17.48 -2.18
N PHE A 198 1.43 -17.79 -0.89
CA PHE A 198 1.82 -19.07 -0.31
C PHE A 198 1.08 -20.24 -0.96
N GLY A 199 -0.22 -20.10 -1.22
CA GLY A 199 -0.99 -21.11 -1.95
C GLY A 199 -0.44 -21.35 -3.36
N ASP A 200 -0.08 -20.27 -4.06
CA ASP A 200 0.52 -20.35 -5.40
C ASP A 200 1.86 -21.08 -5.39
N GLU A 201 2.77 -20.74 -4.46
CA GLU A 201 4.07 -21.40 -4.30
C GLU A 201 3.91 -22.90 -3.96
N VAL A 202 2.98 -23.25 -3.06
CA VAL A 202 2.71 -24.65 -2.71
C VAL A 202 2.18 -25.42 -3.92
N ARG A 203 1.33 -24.78 -4.74
CA ARG A 203 0.72 -25.38 -5.93
C ARG A 203 1.76 -25.79 -6.97
N GLU A 204 2.85 -25.06 -7.10
CA GLU A 204 3.93 -25.35 -8.06
C GLU A 204 4.62 -26.69 -7.80
N ARG A 205 4.58 -27.21 -6.57
CA ARG A 205 5.27 -28.46 -6.16
C ARG A 205 4.63 -29.75 -6.70
N ARG A 206 3.51 -29.65 -7.44
CA ARG A 206 2.76 -30.76 -8.08
C ARG A 206 2.24 -31.83 -7.10
N GLY A 207 1.51 -32.83 -7.60
CA GLY A 207 0.94 -33.91 -6.78
C GLY A 207 -0.11 -33.41 -5.77
N LEU A 208 -0.10 -33.94 -4.55
CA LEU A 208 -1.01 -33.50 -3.49
C LEU A 208 -0.82 -32.00 -3.14
N ALA A 209 0.40 -31.48 -3.26
CA ALA A 209 0.67 -30.06 -3.04
C ALA A 209 -0.07 -29.16 -4.05
N TRP A 210 -0.31 -29.64 -5.27
CA TRP A 210 -1.14 -28.91 -6.24
C TRP A 210 -2.57 -28.72 -5.75
N LEU A 211 -3.19 -29.78 -5.20
CA LEU A 211 -4.56 -29.73 -4.69
C LEU A 211 -4.69 -28.78 -3.49
N PHE A 212 -3.82 -28.97 -2.48
CA PHE A 212 -3.85 -28.13 -1.27
C PHE A 212 -3.41 -26.70 -1.55
N GLY A 213 -2.39 -26.50 -2.38
CA GLY A 213 -1.95 -25.17 -2.83
C GLY A 213 -3.04 -24.42 -3.58
N SER A 214 -3.75 -25.10 -4.51
CA SER A 214 -4.88 -24.51 -5.23
C SER A 214 -6.03 -24.14 -4.28
N ALA A 215 -6.31 -24.96 -3.27
CA ALA A 215 -7.33 -24.66 -2.26
C ALA A 215 -6.96 -23.42 -1.42
N ILE A 216 -5.70 -23.33 -0.98
CA ILE A 216 -5.20 -22.15 -0.24
C ILE A 216 -5.22 -20.91 -1.13
N MET A 217 -4.76 -21.01 -2.38
CA MET A 217 -4.71 -19.89 -3.32
C MET A 217 -6.12 -19.36 -3.62
N LEU A 218 -7.08 -20.25 -3.86
CA LEU A 218 -8.48 -19.88 -4.11
C LEU A 218 -9.11 -19.17 -2.90
N ALA A 219 -8.87 -19.69 -1.69
CA ALA A 219 -9.31 -19.00 -0.46
C ALA A 219 -8.56 -17.67 -0.25
N GLY A 220 -7.26 -17.64 -0.53
CA GLY A 220 -6.39 -16.48 -0.46
C GLY A 220 -6.81 -15.35 -1.39
N PHE A 221 -7.45 -15.67 -2.52
CA PHE A 221 -8.02 -14.67 -3.43
C PHE A 221 -9.05 -13.77 -2.73
N ALA A 222 -9.83 -14.31 -1.78
CA ALA A 222 -10.72 -13.50 -0.97
C ALA A 222 -9.97 -12.49 -0.09
N GLY A 223 -8.81 -12.88 0.46
CA GLY A 223 -7.91 -12.00 1.20
C GLY A 223 -7.31 -10.90 0.30
N TRP A 224 -6.84 -11.26 -0.89
CA TRP A 224 -6.36 -10.30 -1.90
C TRP A 224 -7.45 -9.28 -2.28
N LEU A 225 -8.67 -9.74 -2.55
CA LEU A 225 -9.80 -8.88 -2.88
C LEU A 225 -10.16 -7.96 -1.71
N ALA A 226 -10.25 -8.50 -0.49
CA ALA A 226 -10.49 -7.72 0.72
C ALA A 226 -9.41 -6.64 0.91
N GLY A 227 -8.14 -6.95 0.64
CA GLY A 227 -7.06 -5.99 0.66
C GLY A 227 -7.25 -4.82 -0.31
N ARG A 228 -7.72 -5.09 -1.54
CA ARG A 228 -8.08 -4.03 -2.50
C ARG A 228 -9.25 -3.18 -2.02
N MET A 229 -10.26 -3.80 -1.42
CA MET A 229 -11.40 -3.09 -0.84
C MET A 229 -10.97 -2.19 0.33
N LEU A 230 -10.05 -2.65 1.18
CA LEU A 230 -9.47 -1.85 2.26
C LEU A 230 -8.75 -0.60 1.72
N LYS A 231 -7.92 -0.74 0.67
CA LYS A 231 -7.26 0.41 0.02
C LYS A 231 -8.30 1.39 -0.56
N ALA A 232 -9.32 0.87 -1.24
CA ALA A 232 -10.35 1.67 -1.88
C ALA A 232 -11.26 2.42 -0.89
N ALA A 233 -11.54 1.83 0.28
CA ALA A 233 -12.41 2.42 1.30
C ALA A 233 -11.84 3.71 1.92
N VAL A 234 -10.51 3.89 1.88
CA VAL A 234 -9.82 5.02 2.53
C VAL A 234 -9.53 6.17 1.56
N SER A 235 -9.45 5.91 0.26
CA SER A 235 -8.91 6.87 -0.72
C SER A 235 -9.87 8.03 -1.05
N ARG A 236 -11.15 7.78 -1.36
CA ARG A 236 -12.02 8.79 -2.01
C ARG A 236 -12.05 10.18 -1.37
N GLN A 237 -12.32 10.29 -0.07
CA GLN A 237 -12.41 11.61 0.58
C GLN A 237 -11.05 12.33 0.67
N ARG A 238 -9.96 11.56 0.69
CA ARG A 238 -8.61 12.10 0.80
C ARG A 238 -8.09 12.62 -0.53
N GLU A 239 -8.42 11.94 -1.63
CA GLU A 239 -8.09 12.45 -2.98
C GLU A 239 -8.75 13.81 -3.24
N TYR A 240 -10.04 13.97 -2.92
CA TYR A 240 -10.73 15.26 -3.06
C TYR A 240 -10.09 16.38 -2.22
N LEU A 241 -9.63 16.06 -1.01
CA LEU A 241 -8.92 17.01 -0.17
C LEU A 241 -7.55 17.36 -0.78
N ALA A 242 -6.82 16.36 -1.28
CA ALA A 242 -5.54 16.55 -1.93
C ALA A 242 -5.66 17.46 -3.17
N ASP A 243 -6.68 17.26 -4.00
CA ASP A 243 -6.95 18.11 -5.16
C ASP A 243 -7.31 19.54 -4.75
N ALA A 244 -8.15 19.70 -3.72
CA ALA A 244 -8.50 21.02 -3.21
C ALA A 244 -7.28 21.78 -2.66
N ARG A 245 -6.37 21.09 -1.96
CA ARG A 245 -5.11 21.65 -1.46
C ARG A 245 -4.15 21.99 -2.59
N ALA A 246 -4.03 21.12 -3.58
CA ALA A 246 -3.20 21.37 -4.74
C ALA A 246 -3.65 22.66 -5.45
N VAL A 247 -4.94 22.85 -5.72
CA VAL A 247 -5.47 24.12 -6.27
C VAL A 247 -5.23 25.30 -5.31
N GLN A 248 -5.37 25.10 -4.00
CA GLN A 248 -5.12 26.15 -3.01
C GLN A 248 -3.67 26.65 -3.04
N TRP A 249 -2.70 25.75 -3.18
CA TRP A 249 -1.27 26.06 -3.15
C TRP A 249 -0.74 26.54 -4.49
N THR A 250 -1.17 25.93 -5.60
CA THR A 250 -0.74 26.33 -6.94
C THR A 250 -1.47 27.57 -7.45
N ARG A 251 -2.66 27.87 -6.89
CA ARG A 251 -3.60 28.89 -7.40
C ARG A 251 -4.02 28.65 -8.86
N SER A 252 -3.79 27.44 -9.37
CA SER A 252 -4.09 27.06 -10.75
C SER A 252 -5.00 25.82 -10.76
N ARG A 253 -6.09 25.90 -11.53
CA ARG A 253 -7.01 24.78 -11.74
C ARG A 253 -6.51 23.84 -12.84
N ASP A 254 -5.86 24.40 -13.86
CA ASP A 254 -5.54 23.68 -15.10
C ASP A 254 -4.36 22.72 -14.93
N GLY A 255 -3.46 22.99 -13.97
CA GLY A 255 -2.28 22.16 -13.71
C GLY A 255 -2.57 20.75 -13.18
N LEU A 256 -3.76 20.49 -12.64
CA LEU A 256 -4.18 19.14 -12.22
C LEU A 256 -4.93 18.38 -13.33
N GLY A 257 -5.70 19.10 -14.15
CA GLY A 257 -6.59 18.51 -15.16
C GLY A 257 -5.87 17.86 -16.35
N GLY A 258 -4.58 18.12 -16.55
CA GLY A 258 -3.75 17.49 -17.58
C GLY A 258 -2.98 16.25 -17.14
N VAL A 259 -3.02 15.89 -15.84
CA VAL A 259 -2.02 15.01 -15.23
C VAL A 259 -2.59 13.82 -14.45
N LEU A 260 -3.75 13.97 -13.81
CA LEU A 260 -4.45 12.94 -13.02
C LEU A 260 -5.58 12.28 -13.82
#